data_AF-A0A1B6C0D3-F1
#
_entry.id   AF-A0A1B6C0D3-F1
#
_cell.length_a   1.000
_cell.length_b   1.000
_cell.length_c   1.000
_cell.angle_alpha   90.00
_cell.angle_beta   90.00
_cell.angle_gamma   90.00
#
_symmetry.space_group_name_H-M   'P 1'
#
loop_
_entity.id
_entity.type
_entity.pdbx_description
1 polymer ?
#
loop_
_entity_poly.entity_id
_entity_poly.type
_entity_poly.pdbx_seq_one_letter_code
_entity_poly.pdbx_strand_id
1 'polypeptide(L)'
;WKPTTSIQGASAVYQMLKVESLSVYCNPSVHELLGSTPGLANAAPYTWRNDMKRGLETFSINNEEFDFMLKPILAKLKVIVNKSNEARVPKLLVDFVLQDAATQLSRQQYLGLIELVESFHRINMNRPYREFHPGVKVSDNAVKWWKYALKGVLKQRVEHYTWQHVQKHRQ
;
A
#
# COMPACT_ATOMS: atom_id res chain seq x y z
N TRP A 1 24.05 7.86 18.14
CA TRP A 1 24.01 7.20 16.82
C TRP A 1 25.32 7.44 16.10
N LYS A 2 26.30 6.56 16.32
CA LYS A 2 27.59 6.58 15.62
C LYS A 2 27.64 5.32 14.73
N PRO A 3 28.03 5.42 13.44
CA PRO A 3 28.16 4.25 12.58
C PRO A 3 29.11 3.24 13.21
N THR A 4 28.66 2.00 13.37
CA THR A 4 29.44 0.89 13.90
C THR A 4 28.96 -0.42 13.30
N THR A 5 29.80 -1.45 13.34
CA THR A 5 29.41 -2.79 12.91
C THR A 5 28.47 -3.41 13.95
N SER A 6 27.42 -4.09 13.49
CA SER A 6 26.47 -4.74 14.39
C SER A 6 27.13 -5.93 15.09
N ILE A 7 27.03 -5.99 16.42
CA ILE A 7 27.54 -7.10 17.22
C ILE A 7 26.60 -8.31 17.08
N GLN A 8 27.14 -9.48 16.78
CA GLN A 8 26.38 -10.72 16.75
C GLN A 8 25.90 -11.09 18.17
N GLY A 9 24.62 -11.42 18.32
CA GLY A 9 24.01 -11.76 19.62
C GLY A 9 23.49 -10.57 20.44
N ALA A 10 23.56 -9.33 19.91
CA ALA A 10 23.00 -8.17 20.61
C ALA A 10 21.47 -8.31 20.79
N SER A 11 21.00 -7.97 22.00
CA SER A 11 19.58 -7.97 22.36
C SER A 11 18.77 -6.91 21.59
N ALA A 12 19.41 -5.82 21.16
CA ALA A 12 18.80 -4.76 20.36
C ALA A 12 19.65 -4.42 19.13
N VAL A 13 18.98 -4.15 18.02
CA VAL A 13 19.57 -3.70 16.75
C VAL A 13 19.21 -2.23 16.56
N TYR A 14 20.23 -1.41 16.34
CA TYR A 14 20.11 0.02 16.10
C TYR A 14 20.39 0.31 14.64
N GLN A 15 19.41 0.84 13.91
CA GLN A 15 19.54 1.24 12.52
C GLN A 15 19.25 2.73 12.39
N MET A 16 20.05 3.43 11.59
CA MET A 16 19.80 4.82 11.24
C MET A 16 19.68 4.91 9.72
N LEU A 17 18.55 5.44 9.26
CA LEU A 17 18.23 5.65 7.87
C LEU A 17 18.20 7.16 7.62
N LYS A 18 18.91 7.61 6.58
CA LYS A 18 18.80 8.97 6.07
C LYS A 18 17.99 8.87 4.78
N VAL A 19 16.84 9.52 4.75
CA VAL A 19 15.99 9.60 3.56
C VAL A 19 16.13 11.01 2.99
N GLU A 20 16.55 11.07 1.73
CA GLU A 20 16.75 12.32 0.99
C GLU A 20 15.67 12.43 -0.09
N SER A 21 15.09 13.63 -0.23
CA SER A 21 14.06 13.93 -1.23
C SER A 21 12.80 13.04 -1.13
N LEU A 22 12.37 12.72 0.10
CA LEU A 22 11.11 12.00 0.29
C LEU A 22 9.94 12.91 -0.06
N SER A 23 9.14 12.54 -1.06
CA SER A 23 7.96 13.28 -1.46
C SER A 23 6.76 12.35 -1.62
N VAL A 24 5.57 12.91 -1.46
CA VAL A 24 4.30 12.21 -1.67
C VAL A 24 3.39 13.12 -2.47
N TYR A 25 2.90 12.63 -3.60
CA TYR A 25 1.96 13.34 -4.45
C TYR A 25 0.71 12.50 -4.69
N CYS A 26 -0.40 13.16 -4.98
CA CYS A 26 -1.64 12.51 -5.40
C CYS A 26 -2.35 13.43 -6.39
N ASN A 27 -2.45 12.99 -7.64
CA ASN A 27 -3.19 13.67 -8.69
C ASN A 27 -4.61 13.07 -8.74
N PRO A 28 -5.67 13.78 -8.31
CA PRO A 28 -7.03 13.23 -8.24
C PRO A 28 -7.64 12.96 -9.63
N SER A 29 -7.19 13.73 -10.63
CA SER A 29 -7.57 13.58 -12.03
C SER A 29 -6.31 13.61 -12.88
N VAL A 30 -6.15 12.61 -13.73
CA VAL A 30 -5.06 12.45 -14.69
C VAL A 30 -5.70 12.20 -16.05
N HIS A 31 -5.27 12.92 -17.09
CA HIS A 31 -5.83 12.76 -18.44
C HIS A 31 -5.34 11.47 -19.11
N GLU A 32 -4.08 11.11 -18.87
CA GLU A 32 -3.47 9.92 -19.46
C GLU A 32 -2.60 9.17 -18.46
N LEU A 33 -2.95 7.91 -18.19
CA LEU A 33 -2.11 7.04 -17.37
C LEU A 33 -0.86 6.61 -18.14
N LEU A 34 0.28 6.61 -17.45
CA LEU A 34 1.53 6.05 -17.94
C LEU A 34 1.31 4.65 -18.55
N GLY A 35 1.72 4.50 -19.80
CA GLY A 35 1.64 3.23 -20.53
C GLY A 35 0.29 2.93 -21.18
N SER A 36 -0.65 3.89 -21.19
CA SER A 36 -1.94 3.76 -21.90
C SER A 36 -1.87 4.15 -23.38
N THR A 37 -0.73 4.68 -23.85
CA THR A 37 -0.54 5.05 -25.25
C THR A 37 -0.65 3.83 -26.18
N PRO A 38 -1.51 3.87 -27.21
CA PRO A 38 -1.62 2.78 -28.18
C PRO A 38 -0.29 2.60 -28.91
N GLY A 39 0.25 1.37 -28.92
CA GLY A 39 1.54 1.02 -29.54
C GLY A 39 2.68 0.75 -28.55
N LEU A 40 2.49 0.99 -27.24
CA LEU A 40 3.51 0.72 -26.22
C LEU A 40 3.79 -0.78 -26.01
N ALA A 41 2.86 -1.66 -26.40
CA ALA A 41 3.10 -3.11 -26.45
C ALA A 41 4.24 -3.51 -27.40
N ASN A 42 4.55 -2.65 -28.39
CA ASN A 42 5.64 -2.82 -29.35
C ASN A 42 6.85 -1.91 -29.04
N ALA A 43 6.74 -1.05 -28.02
CA ALA A 43 7.83 -0.17 -27.61
C ALA A 43 8.84 -0.92 -26.74
N ALA A 44 10.09 -0.43 -26.70
CA ALA A 44 11.16 -1.06 -25.94
C ALA A 44 10.75 -1.28 -24.45
N PRO A 45 11.08 -2.43 -23.83
CA PRO A 45 10.51 -2.91 -22.55
C PRO A 45 10.72 -2.05 -21.28
N TYR A 46 11.15 -0.79 -21.38
CA TYR A 46 11.51 0.05 -20.24
C TYR A 46 11.17 1.54 -20.39
N THR A 47 10.27 1.92 -21.31
CA THR A 47 9.87 3.33 -21.50
C THR A 47 9.34 3.96 -20.21
N TRP A 48 8.48 3.26 -19.48
CA TRP A 48 7.93 3.70 -18.19
C TRP A 48 9.00 4.06 -17.16
N ARG A 49 10.16 3.37 -17.16
CA ARG A 49 11.25 3.64 -16.22
C ARG A 49 11.90 4.98 -16.53
N ASN A 50 12.08 5.29 -17.82
CA ASN A 50 12.64 6.56 -18.25
C ASN A 50 11.65 7.70 -17.98
N ASP A 51 10.35 7.46 -18.18
CA ASP A 51 9.31 8.44 -17.87
C ASP A 51 9.18 8.69 -16.37
N MET A 52 9.29 7.64 -15.54
CA MET A 52 9.35 7.81 -14.07
C MET A 52 10.61 8.53 -13.61
N LYS A 53 11.79 8.21 -14.19
CA LYS A 53 13.02 8.95 -13.89
C LYS A 53 12.88 10.42 -14.23
N ARG A 54 12.35 10.72 -15.43
CA ARG A 54 12.06 12.10 -15.85
C ARG A 54 11.09 12.77 -14.89
N GLY A 55 10.02 12.08 -14.50
CA GLY A 55 9.06 12.58 -13.52
C GLY A 55 9.66 12.90 -12.15
N LEU A 56 10.70 12.18 -11.72
CA LEU A 56 11.44 12.52 -10.50
C LEU A 56 12.33 13.77 -10.65
N GLU A 57 12.80 14.06 -11.86
CA GLU A 57 13.64 15.22 -12.17
C GLU A 57 12.80 16.48 -12.43
N THR A 58 11.68 16.34 -13.14
CA THR A 58 10.82 17.45 -13.58
C THR A 58 9.58 17.65 -12.71
N PHE A 59 9.28 16.72 -11.80
CA PHE A 59 8.04 16.68 -11.01
C PHE A 59 6.77 16.77 -11.85
N SER A 60 6.83 16.21 -13.05
CA SER A 60 5.73 16.21 -14.01
C SER A 60 5.81 15.00 -14.93
N ILE A 61 4.65 14.50 -15.35
CA ILE A 61 4.54 13.38 -16.29
C ILE A 61 3.47 13.74 -17.32
N ASN A 62 3.73 13.50 -18.60
CA ASN A 62 2.82 13.84 -19.70
C ASN A 62 2.35 15.31 -19.70
N ASN A 63 3.24 16.24 -19.29
CA ASN A 63 2.95 17.68 -19.09
C ASN A 63 1.94 17.99 -17.98
N GLU A 64 1.63 17.03 -17.11
CA GLU A 64 0.88 17.25 -15.87
C GLU A 64 1.85 17.33 -14.69
N GLU A 65 1.79 18.43 -13.94
CA GLU A 65 2.59 18.59 -12.72
C GLU A 65 2.05 17.71 -11.58
N PHE A 66 2.94 17.28 -10.70
CA PHE A 66 2.56 16.54 -9.51
C PHE A 66 1.90 17.47 -8.48
N ASP A 67 0.71 17.08 -8.02
CA ASP A 67 0.05 17.75 -6.89
C ASP A 67 0.58 17.14 -5.58
N PHE A 68 1.55 17.83 -4.97
CA PHE A 68 2.26 17.35 -3.79
C PHE A 68 1.43 17.49 -2.51
N MET A 69 1.24 16.38 -1.82
CA MET A 69 0.75 16.36 -0.44
C MET A 69 1.88 16.61 0.56
N LEU A 70 3.05 16.06 0.25
CA LEU A 70 4.30 16.27 0.97
C LEU A 70 5.37 16.61 -0.06
N LYS A 71 5.85 17.86 -0.01
CA LYS A 71 7.00 18.30 -0.83
C LYS A 71 8.25 17.51 -0.44
N PRO A 72 9.27 17.43 -1.32
CA PRO A 72 10.50 16.72 -1.01
C PRO A 72 11.12 17.18 0.32
N ILE A 73 11.20 16.27 1.30
CA ILE A 73 11.79 16.51 2.62
C ILE A 73 13.06 15.67 2.83
N LEU A 74 13.87 16.14 3.77
CA LEU A 74 14.97 15.37 4.33
C LEU A 74 14.56 14.85 5.71
N ALA A 75 14.66 13.53 5.89
CA ALA A 75 14.28 12.87 7.13
C ALA A 75 15.41 11.96 7.63
N LYS A 76 15.63 11.96 8.94
CA LYS A 76 16.49 11.01 9.62
C LYS A 76 15.63 10.11 10.49
N LEU A 77 15.63 8.82 10.18
CA LEU A 77 14.91 7.82 10.92
C LEU A 77 15.88 6.99 11.75
N LYS A 78 15.63 6.91 13.05
CA LYS A 78 16.38 6.06 13.97
C LYS A 78 15.46 4.94 14.42
N VAL A 79 15.82 3.72 14.11
CA VAL A 79 15.04 2.52 14.41
C VAL A 79 15.80 1.69 15.42
N ILE A 80 15.13 1.28 16.49
CA ILE A 80 15.63 0.32 17.47
C ILE A 80 14.71 -0.90 17.40
N VAL A 81 15.25 -2.04 17.01
CA VAL A 81 14.55 -3.32 17.00
C VAL A 81 15.08 -4.14 18.17
N ASN A 82 14.24 -4.36 19.18
CA ASN A 82 14.57 -5.22 20.30
C ASN A 82 14.17 -6.66 19.96
N LYS A 83 15.15 -7.57 20.05
CA LYS A 83 15.02 -9.01 19.79
C LYS A 83 14.76 -9.83 21.07
N SER A 84 14.82 -9.21 22.24
CA SER A 84 14.50 -9.89 23.50
C SER A 84 13.01 -10.25 23.58
N ASN A 85 12.71 -11.34 24.30
CA ASN A 85 11.34 -11.77 24.60
C ASN A 85 10.77 -11.11 25.87
N GLU A 86 11.39 -10.03 26.34
CA GLU A 86 10.96 -9.35 27.55
C GLU A 86 9.71 -8.50 27.27
N ALA A 87 8.59 -8.82 27.94
CA ALA A 87 7.31 -8.16 27.69
C ALA A 87 7.27 -6.67 28.06
N ARG A 88 8.20 -6.21 28.90
CA ARG A 88 8.25 -4.82 29.39
C ARG A 88 8.95 -3.86 28.43
N VAL A 89 9.66 -4.37 27.42
CA VAL A 89 10.42 -3.53 26.49
C VAL A 89 9.76 -3.55 25.11
N PRO A 90 9.51 -2.38 24.48
CA PRO A 90 8.94 -2.32 23.15
C PRO A 90 9.87 -3.00 22.13
N LYS A 91 9.29 -3.87 21.28
CA LYS A 91 10.02 -4.59 20.23
C LYS A 91 10.54 -3.68 19.12
N LEU A 92 9.84 -2.56 18.89
CA LEU A 92 10.18 -1.60 17.85
C LEU A 92 10.02 -0.18 18.41
N LEU A 93 11.09 0.59 18.36
CA LEU A 93 11.08 2.03 18.61
C LEU A 93 11.57 2.74 17.36
N VAL A 94 10.87 3.80 16.98
CA VAL A 94 11.15 4.58 15.78
C VAL A 94 11.14 6.06 16.16
N ASP A 95 12.27 6.73 16.00
CA ASP A 95 12.43 8.18 16.20
C ASP A 95 12.61 8.84 14.82
N PHE A 96 11.64 9.66 14.43
CA PHE A 96 11.59 10.34 13.13
C PHE A 96 11.94 11.80 13.31
N VAL A 97 13.12 12.20 12.83
CA VAL A 97 13.61 13.59 12.90
C VAL A 97 13.44 14.24 11.53
N LEU A 98 12.48 15.15 11.43
CA LEU A 98 12.26 16.01 10.27
C LEU A 98 13.00 17.33 10.43
N GLN A 99 13.56 17.85 9.34
CA GLN A 99 14.24 19.15 9.36
C GLN A 99 13.26 20.31 9.11
N ASP A 100 12.34 20.14 8.15
CA ASP A 100 11.19 21.01 7.91
C ASP A 100 10.20 20.25 7.02
N ALA A 101 8.91 20.31 7.32
CA ALA A 101 7.87 19.59 6.56
C ALA A 101 6.56 20.38 6.57
N ALA A 102 6.19 20.89 5.41
CA ALA A 102 4.87 21.45 5.16
C ALA A 102 4.03 20.44 4.37
N THR A 103 2.89 20.07 4.93
CA THR A 103 1.88 19.24 4.25
C THR A 103 0.74 20.11 3.79
N GLN A 104 0.32 19.94 2.54
CA GLN A 104 -0.84 20.61 1.98
C GLN A 104 -1.76 19.56 1.37
N LEU A 105 -3.07 19.75 1.51
CA LEU A 105 -4.04 18.84 0.93
C LEU A 105 -5.14 19.66 0.26
N SER A 106 -5.33 19.44 -1.04
CA SER A 106 -6.45 20.04 -1.77
C SER A 106 -7.76 19.31 -1.42
N ARG A 107 -8.90 19.98 -1.63
CA ARG A 107 -10.22 19.37 -1.40
C ARG A 107 -10.43 18.10 -2.25
N GLN A 108 -9.95 18.12 -3.50
CA GLN A 108 -10.07 16.97 -4.40
C GLN A 108 -9.18 15.80 -3.92
N GLN A 109 -7.96 16.07 -3.48
CA GLN A 109 -7.09 15.04 -2.88
C GLN A 109 -7.72 14.44 -1.63
N TYR A 110 -8.31 15.27 -0.75
CA TYR A 110 -8.98 14.79 0.46
C TYR A 110 -10.12 13.81 0.14
N LEU A 111 -11.01 14.18 -0.78
CA LEU A 111 -12.11 13.30 -1.20
C LEU A 111 -11.59 12.02 -1.87
N GLY A 112 -10.59 12.14 -2.74
CA GLY A 112 -9.95 10.98 -3.38
C GLY A 112 -9.32 10.02 -2.37
N LEU A 113 -8.67 10.54 -1.32
CA LEU A 113 -8.11 9.71 -0.25
C LEU A 113 -9.20 8.98 0.55
N ILE A 114 -10.33 9.63 0.84
CA ILE A 114 -11.47 8.96 1.50
C ILE A 114 -11.98 7.80 0.64
N GLU A 115 -12.24 8.06 -0.64
CA GLU A 115 -12.71 7.03 -1.59
C GLU A 115 -11.71 5.88 -1.72
N LEU A 116 -10.41 6.19 -1.71
CA LEU A 116 -9.33 5.20 -1.75
C LEU A 116 -9.28 4.36 -0.47
N VAL A 117 -9.45 4.95 0.71
CA VAL A 117 -9.51 4.21 1.98
C VAL A 117 -10.73 3.29 2.00
N GLU A 118 -11.91 3.76 1.59
CA GLU A 118 -13.09 2.91 1.45
C GLU A 118 -12.89 1.78 0.46
N SER A 119 -12.21 2.05 -0.66
CA SER A 119 -11.92 1.05 -1.67
C SER A 119 -10.96 -0.02 -1.15
N PHE A 120 -9.92 0.36 -0.39
CA PHE A 120 -9.08 -0.61 0.31
C PHE A 120 -9.85 -1.42 1.34
N HIS A 121 -10.77 -0.79 2.08
CA HIS A 121 -11.64 -1.50 3.00
C HIS A 121 -12.48 -2.56 2.28
N ARG A 122 -13.13 -2.18 1.17
CA ARG A 122 -13.89 -3.11 0.30
C ARG A 122 -13.02 -4.23 -0.25
N ILE A 123 -11.79 -3.94 -0.70
CA ILE A 123 -10.84 -4.96 -1.18
C ILE A 123 -10.47 -5.94 -0.08
N ASN A 124 -10.15 -5.46 1.12
CA ASN A 124 -9.77 -6.30 2.25
C ASN A 124 -10.93 -7.18 2.72
N MET A 125 -12.15 -6.64 2.79
CA MET A 125 -13.35 -7.42 3.09
C MET A 125 -13.62 -8.50 2.05
N ASN A 126 -13.41 -8.21 0.76
CA ASN A 126 -13.64 -9.15 -0.34
C ASN A 126 -12.50 -10.16 -0.53
N ARG A 127 -11.29 -9.89 -0.01
CA ARG A 127 -10.11 -10.74 -0.17
C ARG A 127 -10.34 -12.22 0.19
N PRO A 128 -10.93 -12.60 1.34
CA PRO A 128 -11.17 -14.00 1.69
C PRO A 128 -12.24 -14.69 0.82
N TYR A 129 -13.09 -13.92 0.13
CA TYR A 129 -14.17 -14.40 -0.73
C TYR A 129 -13.84 -14.29 -2.22
N ARG A 130 -12.63 -13.88 -2.57
CA ARG A 130 -12.22 -13.60 -3.96
C ARG A 130 -12.40 -14.80 -4.90
N GLU A 131 -12.27 -16.02 -4.39
CA GLU A 131 -12.51 -17.26 -5.14
C GLU A 131 -13.95 -17.38 -5.68
N PHE A 132 -14.92 -16.74 -5.03
CA PHE A 132 -16.32 -16.77 -5.44
C PHE A 132 -16.70 -15.59 -6.33
N HIS A 133 -15.79 -14.64 -6.55
CA HIS A 133 -16.10 -13.39 -7.25
C HIS A 133 -16.53 -13.68 -8.70
N PRO A 134 -17.69 -13.16 -9.16
CA PRO A 134 -18.31 -13.59 -10.40
C PRO A 134 -17.66 -13.03 -11.68
N GLY A 135 -16.74 -12.06 -11.55
CA GLY A 135 -15.95 -11.52 -12.67
C GLY A 135 -16.73 -10.70 -13.70
N VAL A 136 -18.03 -10.50 -13.48
CA VAL A 136 -18.95 -9.74 -14.34
C VAL A 136 -19.52 -8.55 -13.59
N LYS A 137 -19.95 -7.50 -14.29
CA LYS A 137 -20.59 -6.35 -13.64
C LYS A 137 -21.91 -6.78 -12.98
N VAL A 138 -22.32 -6.04 -11.96
CA VAL A 138 -23.58 -6.30 -11.24
C VAL A 138 -24.79 -6.21 -12.17
N SER A 139 -24.76 -5.25 -13.09
CA SER A 139 -25.77 -5.04 -14.14
C SER A 139 -25.97 -6.25 -15.05
N ASP A 140 -24.88 -6.97 -15.35
CA ASP A 140 -24.89 -7.99 -16.41
C ASP A 140 -25.49 -9.31 -15.90
N ASN A 141 -25.31 -9.63 -14.61
CA ASN A 141 -25.84 -10.86 -14.03
C ASN A 141 -26.02 -10.79 -12.51
N ALA A 142 -27.15 -10.22 -12.08
CA ALA A 142 -27.49 -10.12 -10.66
C ALA A 142 -27.54 -11.49 -9.94
N VAL A 143 -27.93 -12.57 -10.64
CA VAL A 143 -28.04 -13.91 -10.03
C VAL A 143 -26.67 -14.44 -9.60
N LYS A 144 -25.62 -14.22 -10.40
CA LYS A 144 -24.25 -14.61 -10.01
C LYS A 144 -23.77 -13.85 -8.77
N TRP A 145 -24.15 -12.58 -8.64
CA TRP A 145 -23.84 -11.76 -7.46
C TRP A 145 -24.57 -12.22 -6.19
N TRP A 146 -25.84 -12.63 -6.31
CA TRP A 146 -26.56 -13.25 -5.19
C TRP A 146 -25.94 -14.59 -4.77
N LYS A 147 -25.51 -15.42 -5.73
CA LYS A 147 -24.78 -16.66 -5.43
C LYS A 147 -23.44 -16.38 -4.74
N TYR A 148 -22.72 -15.34 -5.16
CA TYR A 148 -21.50 -14.88 -4.49
C TYR A 148 -21.78 -14.48 -3.03
N ALA A 149 -22.78 -13.63 -2.79
CA ALA A 149 -23.15 -13.19 -1.45
C ALA A 149 -23.56 -14.38 -0.55
N LEU A 150 -24.37 -15.29 -1.06
CA LEU A 150 -24.81 -16.49 -0.32
C LEU A 150 -23.63 -17.41 0.04
N LYS A 151 -22.72 -17.66 -0.91
CA LYS A 151 -21.50 -18.44 -0.63
C LYS A 151 -20.61 -17.76 0.41
N GLY A 152 -20.47 -16.44 0.36
CA GLY A 152 -19.73 -15.67 1.35
C GLY A 152 -20.29 -15.87 2.77
N VAL A 153 -21.61 -15.74 2.93
CA VAL A 153 -22.28 -15.94 4.23
C VAL A 153 -22.15 -17.38 4.71
N LEU A 154 -22.31 -18.38 3.83
CA LEU A 154 -22.15 -19.80 4.17
C LEU A 154 -20.73 -20.10 4.65
N LYS A 155 -19.71 -19.60 3.95
CA LYS A 155 -18.30 -19.76 4.36
C LYS A 155 -18.04 -19.14 5.73
N GLN A 156 -18.54 -17.92 5.95
CA GLN A 156 -18.31 -17.20 7.21
C GLN A 156 -19.05 -17.82 8.41
N ARG A 157 -20.29 -18.27 8.22
CA ARG A 157 -21.17 -18.66 9.34
C ARG A 157 -21.33 -20.16 9.53
N VAL A 158 -21.20 -20.97 8.49
CA VAL A 158 -21.58 -22.39 8.51
C VAL A 158 -20.39 -23.32 8.34
N GLU A 159 -19.44 -23.00 7.46
CA GLU A 159 -18.34 -23.91 7.10
C GLU A 159 -17.49 -24.31 8.32
N HIS A 160 -17.23 -23.36 9.22
CA HIS A 160 -16.48 -23.59 10.46
C HIS A 160 -17.15 -24.59 11.44
N TYR A 161 -18.47 -24.78 11.35
CA TYR A 161 -19.23 -25.69 12.22
C TYR A 161 -19.56 -27.03 11.55
N THR A 162 -19.12 -27.24 10.30
CA THR A 162 -19.30 -28.53 9.63
C THR A 162 -18.37 -29.57 10.24
N TRP A 163 -18.88 -30.78 10.50
CA TRP A 163 -18.09 -31.86 11.10
C TRP A 163 -16.78 -32.15 10.35
N GLN A 164 -16.80 -32.09 9.02
CA GLN A 164 -15.61 -32.25 8.17
C GLN A 164 -14.51 -31.21 8.48
N HIS A 165 -14.88 -29.95 8.71
CA HIS A 165 -13.94 -28.88 9.05
C HIS A 165 -13.38 -29.07 10.47
N VAL A 166 -14.25 -29.43 11.44
CA VAL A 166 -13.86 -29.73 12.82
C VAL A 166 -12.90 -30.92 12.89
N GLN A 167 -13.16 -31.98 12.12
CA GLN A 167 -12.29 -33.15 12.04
C GLN A 167 -10.91 -32.79 11.46
N LYS A 168 -10.87 -31.99 10.39
CA LYS A 168 -9.62 -31.54 9.76
C LYS A 168 -8.79 -30.62 10.66
N HIS A 169 -9.44 -29.77 11.46
CA HIS A 169 -8.74 -28.91 12.42
C HIS A 169 -8.18 -29.68 13.65
N ARG A 170 -8.77 -30.84 13.98
CA ARG A 170 -8.32 -31.68 15.11
C ARG A 170 -7.17 -32.62 14.77
N GLN A 171 -6.89 -32.84 13.48
CA GLN A 171 -5.71 -33.56 12.99
C GLN A 171 -4.51 -32.61 12.88
#